data_AF-A0A5E4QN73-F1
#
_entry.id   AF-A0A5E4QN73-F1
#
_cell.length_a   1.000
_cell.length_b   1.000
_cell.length_c   1.000
_cell.angle_alpha   90.00
_cell.angle_beta   90.00
_cell.angle_gamma   90.00
#
_symmetry.space_group_name_H-M   'P 1'
#
loop_
_entity.id
_entity.type
_entity.pdbx_description
1 polymer ?
#
loop_
_entity_poly.entity_id
_entity_poly.type
_entity_poly.pdbx_seq_one_letter_code
_entity_poly.pdbx_strand_id
1 'polypeptide(L)'
;MDIRYGEIYSRDFIDAKEDKDADEGIMNLHNNEAGRRRVCKCHGMSGSCSVRVCWRRLPQLRLVGDALATRYEGASHVKVVDRKRGKNIRKLRPIHADMKKPNKTDLVYLEDSPDYCEPNEELVIIFDFLNIPTVPRSRRNCG
;
A
#
# COMPACT_ATOMS: atom_id res chain seq x y z
N MET A 1 23.87 1.09 -9.51
CA MET A 1 22.61 1.85 -9.50
C MET A 1 22.37 2.37 -8.10
N ASP A 2 22.11 3.66 -7.92
CA ASP A 2 21.82 4.26 -6.60
C ASP A 2 20.33 4.08 -6.28
N ILE A 3 20.00 3.36 -5.21
CA ILE A 3 18.61 3.12 -4.76
C ILE A 3 17.90 4.44 -4.49
N ARG A 4 18.61 5.46 -3.99
CA ARG A 4 18.03 6.77 -3.67
C ARG A 4 17.54 7.48 -4.92
N TYR A 5 18.29 7.36 -6.03
CA TYR A 5 17.87 7.93 -7.30
C TYR A 5 16.59 7.26 -7.81
N GLY A 6 16.52 5.92 -7.73
CA GLY A 6 15.32 5.18 -8.12
C GLY A 6 14.10 5.52 -7.27
N GLU A 7 14.29 5.72 -5.96
CA GLU A 7 13.25 6.17 -5.03
C GLU A 7 12.71 7.55 -5.38
N ILE A 8 13.60 8.53 -5.63
CA ILE A 8 13.22 9.89 -6.00
C ILE A 8 12.50 9.90 -7.36
N TYR A 9 13.06 9.24 -8.36
CA TYR A 9 12.45 9.16 -9.69
C TYR A 9 11.06 8.52 -9.63
N SER A 10 10.93 7.39 -8.92
CA SER A 10 9.64 6.71 -8.74
C SER A 10 8.63 7.61 -8.05
N ARG A 11 9.04 8.36 -7.02
CA ARG A 11 8.16 9.31 -6.35
C ARG A 11 7.70 10.41 -7.29
N ASP A 12 8.63 11.09 -7.94
CA ASP A 12 8.32 12.27 -8.73
C ASP A 12 7.53 11.91 -10.01
N PHE A 13 7.68 10.69 -10.54
CA PHE A 13 6.94 10.22 -11.70
C PHE A 13 5.57 9.62 -11.35
N ILE A 14 5.50 8.74 -10.34
CA ILE A 14 4.26 8.04 -9.98
C ILE A 14 3.32 8.96 -9.21
N ASP A 15 3.82 9.68 -8.19
CA ASP A 15 2.97 10.51 -7.33
C ASP A 15 2.46 11.77 -8.05
N ALA A 16 3.06 12.17 -9.17
CA ALA A 16 2.62 13.32 -9.96
C ALA A 16 1.24 13.14 -10.60
N LYS A 17 0.78 11.89 -10.75
CA LYS A 17 -0.55 11.57 -11.29
C LYS A 17 -1.65 11.54 -10.23
N GLU A 18 -1.29 11.55 -8.95
CA GLU A 18 -2.24 11.34 -7.85
C GLU A 18 -2.88 12.65 -7.39
N ASP A 19 -4.21 12.66 -7.30
CA ASP A 19 -4.96 13.78 -6.77
C ASP A 19 -5.04 13.73 -5.23
N LYS A 20 -4.39 14.69 -4.56
CA LYS A 20 -4.37 14.77 -3.09
C LYS A 20 -5.73 15.13 -2.49
N ASP A 21 -6.64 15.65 -3.31
CA ASP A 21 -8.00 16.02 -2.93
C ASP A 21 -9.03 14.94 -3.32
N ALA A 22 -8.60 13.81 -3.90
CA ALA A 22 -9.40 12.60 -4.06
C ALA A 22 -9.12 11.58 -2.94
N ASP A 23 -10.11 10.73 -2.60
CA ASP A 23 -9.91 9.69 -1.59
C ASP A 23 -8.92 8.63 -2.08
N GLU A 24 -9.07 8.25 -3.35
CA GLU A 24 -8.22 7.31 -4.07
C GLU A 24 -6.79 7.83 -4.16
N GLY A 25 -6.58 9.11 -4.46
CA GLY A 25 -5.23 9.66 -4.54
C GLY A 25 -4.52 9.68 -3.18
N ILE A 26 -5.24 9.87 -2.07
CA ILE A 26 -4.65 9.72 -0.72
C ILE A 26 -4.21 8.27 -0.46
N MET A 27 -5.04 7.30 -0.85
CA MET A 27 -4.72 5.88 -0.73
C MET A 27 -3.54 5.50 -1.63
N ASN A 28 -3.55 5.92 -2.89
CA ASN A 28 -2.50 5.65 -3.86
C ASN A 28 -1.16 6.20 -3.41
N LEU A 29 -1.11 7.45 -2.94
CA LEU A 29 0.10 8.05 -2.37
C LEU A 29 0.66 7.23 -1.19
N HIS A 30 -0.21 6.71 -0.33
CA HIS A 30 0.20 5.83 0.78
C HIS A 30 0.77 4.51 0.27
N ASN A 31 0.10 3.84 -0.67
CA ASN A 31 0.53 2.56 -1.24
C ASN A 31 1.83 2.70 -2.06
N ASN A 32 1.97 3.77 -2.83
CA ASN A 32 3.17 4.11 -3.60
C ASN A 32 4.38 4.29 -2.67
N GLU A 33 4.21 5.02 -1.57
CA GLU A 33 5.24 5.18 -0.54
C GLU A 33 5.56 3.85 0.16
N ALA A 34 4.55 3.03 0.45
CA ALA A 34 4.76 1.70 1.02
C ALA A 34 5.59 0.81 0.08
N GLY A 35 5.35 0.87 -1.24
CA GLY A 35 6.10 0.16 -2.27
C GLY A 35 7.54 0.64 -2.43
N ARG A 36 7.79 1.95 -2.32
CA ARG A 36 9.14 2.53 -2.39
C ARG A 36 9.99 2.28 -1.15
N ARG A 37 9.35 2.06 0.01
CA ARG A 37 10.07 1.89 1.27
C ARG A 37 11.02 0.70 1.23
N ARG A 38 12.29 1.03 1.44
CA ARG A 38 13.39 0.07 1.53
C ARG A 38 13.05 -1.05 2.50
N VAL A 39 13.22 -2.28 2.04
CA VAL A 39 13.16 -3.46 2.89
C VAL A 39 14.29 -3.37 3.92
N CYS A 40 13.93 -3.37 5.19
CA CYS A 40 14.88 -3.35 6.29
C CYS A 40 14.54 -4.43 7.31
N LYS A 41 15.55 -5.09 7.87
CA LYS A 41 15.39 -5.97 9.01
C LYS A 41 15.73 -5.21 10.28
N CYS A 42 14.81 -5.23 11.23
CA CYS A 42 15.04 -4.74 12.58
C CYS A 42 15.72 -5.83 13.42
N HIS A 43 16.72 -5.44 14.18
CA HIS A 43 17.43 -6.24 15.15
C HIS A 43 17.38 -5.51 16.50
N GLY A 44 17.03 -6.24 17.55
CA GLY A 44 17.02 -5.73 18.92
C GLY A 44 16.48 -6.78 19.89
N MET A 45 16.82 -6.62 21.17
CA MET A 45 16.39 -7.55 22.22
C MET A 45 14.88 -7.42 22.43
N SER A 46 14.19 -8.55 22.61
CA SER A 46 12.75 -8.63 22.89
C SER A 46 11.83 -7.95 21.85
N GLY A 47 12.22 -7.93 20.57
CA GLY A 47 11.41 -7.39 19.48
C GLY A 47 11.53 -5.88 19.24
N SER A 48 12.45 -5.21 19.94
CA SER A 48 12.80 -3.81 19.68
C SER A 48 13.60 -3.66 18.36
N CYS A 49 13.53 -2.48 17.73
CA CYS A 49 14.31 -2.15 16.53
C CYS A 49 15.45 -1.16 16.88
N SER A 50 16.34 -1.55 17.79
CA SER A 50 17.48 -0.71 18.18
C SER A 50 18.52 -0.58 17.06
N VAL A 51 18.67 -1.64 16.25
CA VAL A 51 19.51 -1.65 15.05
C VAL A 51 18.66 -2.00 13.84
N ARG A 52 18.78 -1.24 12.75
CA ARG A 52 18.05 -1.50 11.50
C ARG A 52 19.02 -1.67 10.36
N VAL A 53 19.01 -2.85 9.73
CA VAL A 53 19.82 -3.16 8.57
C VAL A 53 18.94 -3.12 7.32
N CYS A 54 19.19 -2.14 6.45
CA CYS A 54 18.45 -1.99 5.19
C CYS A 54 19.30 -2.47 4.01
N TRP A 55 18.68 -3.16 3.06
CA TRP A 55 19.36 -3.59 1.85
C TRP A 55 19.87 -2.37 1.05
N ARG A 56 21.16 -2.38 0.70
CA ARG A 56 21.84 -1.29 -0.05
C ARG A 56 21.95 -1.58 -1.55
N ARG A 57 21.64 -2.79 -1.98
CA ARG A 57 21.48 -3.19 -3.39
C ARG A 57 20.02 -3.56 -3.62
N LEU A 58 19.56 -3.38 -4.85
CA LEU A 58 18.22 -3.82 -5.24
C LEU A 58 18.15 -5.34 -5.02
N PRO A 59 17.20 -5.83 -4.20
CA PRO A 59 16.97 -7.27 -4.09
C PRO A 59 16.47 -7.80 -5.43
N GLN A 60 16.49 -9.13 -5.58
CA GLN A 60 15.84 -9.75 -6.73
C GLN A 60 14.36 -9.37 -6.74
N LEU A 61 13.80 -9.10 -7.92
CA LEU A 61 12.41 -8.65 -8.07
C LEU A 61 11.42 -9.63 -7.42
N ARG A 62 11.71 -10.93 -7.43
CA ARG A 62 10.92 -11.96 -6.74
C ARG A 62 10.77 -11.67 -5.24
N LEU A 63 11.84 -11.28 -4.55
CA LEU A 63 11.77 -10.95 -3.11
C LEU A 63 10.93 -9.69 -2.85
N VAL A 64 10.92 -8.74 -3.79
CA VAL A 64 10.04 -7.58 -3.72
C VAL A 64 8.59 -8.02 -3.91
N GLY A 65 8.33 -8.87 -4.91
CA GLY A 65 7.01 -9.44 -5.16
C GLY A 65 6.46 -10.21 -3.96
N ASP A 66 7.24 -11.12 -3.38
CA ASP A 66 6.85 -11.91 -2.20
C ASP A 66 6.53 -11.00 -0.99
N ALA A 67 7.35 -9.96 -0.78
CA ALA A 67 7.13 -8.99 0.28
C ALA A 67 5.86 -8.14 0.05
N LEU A 68 5.58 -7.76 -1.19
CA LEU A 68 4.35 -7.04 -1.55
C LEU A 68 3.12 -7.94 -1.44
N ALA A 69 3.21 -9.20 -1.86
CA ALA A 69 2.14 -10.19 -1.72
C ALA A 69 1.77 -10.40 -0.24
N THR A 70 2.77 -10.51 0.64
CA THR A 70 2.53 -10.61 2.09
C THR A 70 1.81 -9.36 2.64
N ARG A 71 2.18 -8.16 2.18
CA ARG A 71 1.50 -6.91 2.59
C ARG A 71 0.10 -6.80 2.03
N TYR A 72 -0.12 -7.36 0.85
CA TYR A 72 -1.41 -7.39 0.18
C TYR A 72 -2.40 -8.31 0.90
N GLU A 73 -1.96 -9.50 1.33
CA GLU A 73 -2.75 -10.41 2.17
C GLU A 73 -3.14 -9.80 3.52
N GLY A 74 -2.29 -8.92 4.07
CA GLY A 74 -2.52 -8.21 5.33
C GLY A 74 -2.99 -6.76 5.19
N ALA A 75 -3.48 -6.35 4.01
CA ALA A 75 -3.84 -4.97 3.76
C ALA A 75 -5.05 -4.53 4.59
N SER A 76 -5.10 -3.25 4.96
CA SER A 76 -6.11 -2.72 5.89
C SER A 76 -7.23 -1.98 5.17
N HIS A 77 -8.48 -2.29 5.51
CA HIS A 77 -9.65 -1.56 5.04
C HIS A 77 -9.77 -0.22 5.75
N VAL A 78 -9.72 0.87 5.00
CA VAL A 78 -9.71 2.22 5.54
C VAL A 78 -10.79 3.08 4.90
N LYS A 79 -11.07 4.20 5.55
CA LYS A 79 -11.85 5.32 5.05
C LYS A 79 -11.06 6.60 5.20
N VAL A 80 -11.32 7.56 4.33
CA VAL A 80 -10.78 8.92 4.51
C VAL A 80 -11.67 9.68 5.48
N VAL A 81 -11.03 10.40 6.40
CA VAL A 81 -11.72 11.30 7.33
C VAL A 81 -11.13 12.70 7.24
N ASP A 82 -12.01 13.70 7.26
CA ASP A 82 -11.62 15.09 7.31
C ASP A 82 -11.45 15.55 8.76
N ARG A 83 -10.29 16.14 9.08
CA ARG A 83 -10.11 16.86 10.34
C ARG A 83 -10.22 18.36 10.13
N LYS A 84 -11.31 18.94 10.66
CA LYS A 84 -11.49 20.39 10.82
C LYS A 84 -10.67 20.91 12.00
N ARG A 85 -9.36 21.09 11.84
CA ARG A 85 -8.54 21.89 12.77
C ARG A 85 -7.63 22.82 11.97
N GLY A 86 -8.18 23.97 11.56
CA GLY A 86 -7.44 25.09 10.94
C GLY A 86 -6.91 24.84 9.52
N LYS A 87 -6.73 23.59 9.12
CA LYS A 87 -6.51 23.12 7.74
C LYS A 87 -7.40 21.90 7.50
N ASN A 88 -7.96 21.76 6.31
CA ASN A 88 -8.65 20.54 5.89
C ASN A 88 -7.59 19.44 5.73
N ILE A 89 -7.36 18.66 6.78
CA ILE A 89 -6.41 17.55 6.74
C ILE A 89 -7.20 16.27 6.58
N ARG A 90 -7.13 15.68 5.39
CA ARG A 90 -7.69 14.37 5.06
C ARG A 90 -6.75 13.27 5.54
N LYS A 91 -7.28 12.23 6.19
CA LYS A 91 -6.48 11.12 6.74
C LYS A 91 -7.15 9.78 6.56
N LEU A 92 -6.34 8.77 6.26
CA LEU A 92 -6.76 7.37 6.28
C LEU A 92 -6.95 6.88 7.72
N ARG A 93 -8.09 6.24 7.99
CA ARG A 93 -8.39 5.55 9.25
C ARG A 93 -9.02 4.20 8.98
N PRO A 94 -8.79 3.20 9.84
CA PRO A 94 -9.55 1.95 9.75
C PRO A 94 -11.06 2.22 9.75
N ILE A 95 -11.82 1.40 9.02
CA ILE A 95 -13.28 1.54 8.96
C ILE A 95 -13.89 1.37 10.34
N HIS A 96 -13.41 0.39 11.10
CA HIS A 96 -13.84 0.07 12.46
C HIS A 96 -12.74 0.41 13.48
N ALA A 97 -13.14 0.82 14.69
CA ALA A 97 -12.21 1.36 15.69
C ALA A 97 -11.35 0.29 16.40
N ASP A 98 -11.81 -0.96 16.40
CA ASP A 98 -11.16 -2.15 16.90
C ASP A 98 -10.08 -2.70 15.95
N MET A 99 -10.12 -2.30 14.68
CA MET A 99 -9.11 -2.67 13.70
C MET A 99 -7.78 -1.95 13.97
N LYS A 100 -6.69 -2.68 13.75
CA LYS A 100 -5.34 -2.12 13.86
C LYS A 100 -5.14 -0.99 12.86
N LYS A 101 -4.59 0.12 13.33
CA LYS A 101 -4.21 1.23 12.46
C LYS A 101 -3.07 0.81 11.52
N PRO A 102 -3.18 1.06 10.20
CA PRO A 102 -2.12 0.72 9.26
C PRO A 102 -0.86 1.53 9.53
N ASN A 103 0.28 0.86 9.40
CA ASN A 103 1.59 1.47 9.40
C ASN A 103 1.93 1.97 7.98
N LYS A 104 3.00 2.76 7.88
CA LYS A 104 3.48 3.33 6.62
C LYS A 104 4.06 2.29 5.63
N THR A 105 4.15 1.03 6.01
CA THR A 105 4.61 -0.10 5.17
C THR A 105 3.46 -1.02 4.75
N ASP A 106 2.30 -0.83 5.36
CA ASP A 106 1.14 -1.68 5.14
C ASP A 106 0.38 -1.12 3.94
N LEU A 107 -0.18 -2.00 3.12
CA LEU A 107 -1.07 -1.57 2.03
C LEU A 107 -2.46 -1.30 2.61
N VAL A 108 -3.18 -0.38 1.97
CA VAL A 108 -4.52 0.02 2.38
C VAL A 108 -5.44 0.08 1.17
N TYR A 109 -6.74 -0.08 1.42
CA TYR A 109 -7.78 -0.08 0.41
C TYR A 109 -9.06 0.59 0.93
N LEU A 110 -9.85 1.14 0.02
CA LEU A 110 -11.09 1.86 0.34
C LEU A 110 -12.34 0.98 0.12
N GLU A 111 -12.30 0.08 -0.87
CA GLU A 111 -13.45 -0.70 -1.32
C GLU A 111 -13.11 -2.20 -1.41
N ASP A 112 -14.12 -3.05 -1.21
CA ASP A 112 -13.91 -4.50 -1.37
C ASP A 112 -13.65 -4.86 -2.84
N SER A 113 -12.80 -5.87 -3.08
CA SER A 113 -12.66 -6.40 -4.44
C SER A 113 -13.97 -7.00 -4.93
N PRO A 114 -14.27 -6.82 -6.23
CA PRO A 114 -15.37 -7.51 -6.88
C PRO A 114 -15.16 -9.02 -6.86
N ASP A 115 -16.21 -9.75 -7.24
CA ASP A 115 -16.06 -11.16 -7.55
C ASP A 115 -15.37 -11.33 -8.91
N TYR A 116 -14.23 -12.00 -8.92
CA TYR A 116 -13.44 -12.25 -10.13
C TYR A 116 -13.78 -13.59 -10.78
N CYS A 117 -14.69 -14.38 -10.20
CA CYS A 117 -15.08 -15.68 -10.76
C CYS A 117 -15.97 -15.54 -11.99
N GLU A 118 -16.76 -14.47 -12.07
CA GLU A 118 -17.66 -14.20 -13.19
C GLU A 118 -17.06 -13.12 -14.12
N PRO A 119 -17.21 -13.25 -15.44
CA PRO A 119 -16.85 -12.20 -16.37
C PRO A 119 -17.64 -10.93 -16.07
N ASN A 120 -16.95 -9.80 -15.90
CA ASN A 120 -17.57 -8.50 -15.75
C ASN A 120 -17.02 -7.56 -16.83
N GLU A 121 -17.88 -7.12 -17.74
CA GLU A 121 -17.53 -6.24 -18.87
C GLU A 121 -17.10 -4.83 -18.42
N GLU A 122 -17.48 -4.41 -17.20
CA GLU A 122 -17.04 -3.15 -16.59
C GLU A 122 -15.69 -3.27 -15.88
N LEU A 123 -15.32 -4.49 -15.45
CA LEU A 123 -13.99 -4.76 -14.89
C LEU A 123 -13.01 -4.96 -16.04
N VAL A 124 -12.46 -3.85 -16.50
CA VAL A 124 -11.24 -3.86 -17.28
C VAL A 124 -10.14 -4.41 -16.36
N ILE A 125 -9.91 -5.73 -16.39
CA ILE A 125 -8.84 -6.45 -15.67
C ILE A 125 -7.49 -6.05 -16.27
N ILE A 126 -7.15 -4.77 -16.23
CA ILE A 126 -5.81 -4.30 -16.48
C ILE A 126 -5.11 -4.34 -15.14
N PHE A 127 -3.96 -5.00 -15.16
CA PHE A 127 -2.96 -5.24 -14.11
C PHE A 127 -2.51 -3.98 -13.33
N ASP A 128 -3.43 -3.26 -12.71
CA ASP A 128 -3.08 -2.24 -11.72
C ASP A 128 -2.93 -2.90 -10.34
N PHE A 129 -1.89 -3.71 -10.23
CA PHE A 129 -1.31 -4.09 -8.92
C PHE A 129 -0.87 -2.87 -8.09
N LEU A 130 -0.96 -1.65 -8.65
CA LEU A 130 -0.57 -0.40 -8.02
C LEU A 130 -1.72 0.61 -7.82
N ASN A 131 -2.84 0.50 -8.56
CA ASN A 131 -4.09 1.18 -8.21
C ASN A 131 -5.02 0.16 -7.58
N ILE A 132 -4.81 -0.11 -6.29
CA ILE A 132 -5.59 -1.07 -5.51
C ILE A 132 -6.60 -0.25 -4.68
N PRO A 133 -7.75 0.20 -5.23
CA PRO A 133 -8.89 0.51 -4.37
C PRO A 133 -9.40 -0.75 -3.68
N THR A 134 -8.98 -1.94 -4.15
CA THR A 134 -9.53 -3.23 -3.72
C THR A 134 -8.50 -4.35 -3.48
N VAL A 135 -8.58 -4.98 -2.31
CA VAL A 135 -7.74 -6.13 -1.89
C VAL A 135 -8.55 -7.41 -2.07
N PRO A 136 -7.94 -8.58 -2.38
CA PRO A 136 -8.72 -9.74 -2.74
C PRO A 136 -9.64 -10.05 -1.58
N ARG A 137 -10.93 -10.20 -1.86
CA ARG A 137 -11.67 -11.24 -1.16
C ARG A 137 -10.84 -12.50 -1.33
N SER A 138 -10.37 -13.05 -0.19
CA SER A 138 -9.76 -14.37 -0.04
C SER A 138 -10.03 -15.19 -1.27
N ARG A 139 -9.01 -15.67 -2.00
CA ARG A 139 -9.12 -16.65 -3.09
C ARG A 139 -10.21 -17.66 -2.74
N ARG A 140 -11.46 -17.39 -3.06
CA ARG A 140 -12.53 -18.35 -2.96
C ARG A 140 -12.35 -19.04 -4.28
N ASN A 141 -11.85 -20.28 -4.20
CA ASN A 141 -11.84 -21.19 -5.32
C ASN A 141 -13.11 -20.92 -6.13
N CYS A 142 -12.95 -20.27 -7.29
CA CYS A 142 -13.98 -20.33 -8.31
C CYS A 142 -14.11 -21.83 -8.55
N GLY A 143 -15.29 -22.37 -8.23
CA GLY A 143 -15.51 -23.78 -7.94
C GLY A 143 -14.84 -24.75 -8.91
#